data_AF-A0A3M1WKD4-F1
#
_entry.id   AF-A0A3M1WKD4-F1
#
_cell.length_a   1.000
_cell.length_b   1.000
_cell.length_c   1.000
_cell.angle_alpha   90.00
_cell.angle_beta   90.00
_cell.angle_gamma   90.00
#
_symmetry.space_group_name_H-M   'P 1'
#
loop_
_entity.id
_entity.type
_entity.pdbx_description
1 polymer ?
#
loop_
_entity_poly.entity_id
_entity_poly.type
_entity_poly.pdbx_seq_one_letter_code
_entity_poly.pdbx_strand_id
1 'polypeptide(L)'
;MNEPPDKLRVVRLVKKKAKSPKGQRGPAEASVQGGERRPMGRPRMKKSPKRWAKKKGRRRGATQRKSARSAPPSAPVVLTEEDRAKILQLYQAMVLANERPPGGRRRKIATVLNLPYKQVAEVVKNFLTHARYRRTNFEIEKAYWRAVQAGETNARAIAAQIAGQLQLAEGRVWWWLKKLHEPRKSFARDPEIEESKREAILAEYRAYLQRTEPPVKGLHLTLAEHIGGLTPRQVHKVLWEYRIGIWNSLEGIDQPPTSDAAPSPESQ
;
A
#
# COMPACT_ATOMS: atom_id res chain seq x y z
N MET A 1 -21.33 -29.67 39.67
CA MET A 1 -22.36 -30.02 38.67
C MET A 1 -23.51 -29.04 38.84
N ASN A 2 -23.66 -28.11 37.89
CA ASN A 2 -24.84 -27.25 37.71
C ASN A 2 -24.71 -26.58 36.33
N GLU A 3 -25.31 -27.21 35.33
CA GLU A 3 -25.78 -26.59 34.07
C GLU A 3 -27.32 -26.52 34.15
N PRO A 4 -28.03 -25.80 33.25
CA PRO A 4 -27.87 -24.43 32.75
C PRO A 4 -29.22 -23.65 32.93
N PRO A 5 -29.52 -22.53 32.24
CA PRO A 5 -29.98 -22.64 30.86
C PRO A 5 -29.43 -21.59 29.88
N ASP A 6 -29.15 -22.16 28.72
CA ASP A 6 -29.12 -21.62 27.37
C ASP A 6 -30.40 -20.82 27.01
N LYS A 7 -30.21 -19.80 26.16
CA LYS A 7 -31.15 -19.16 25.20
C LYS A 7 -31.06 -17.63 25.25
N LEU A 8 -30.43 -17.05 24.23
CA LEU A 8 -30.98 -15.91 23.46
C LEU A 8 -30.25 -15.82 22.11
N ARG A 9 -30.71 -16.66 21.18
CA ARG A 9 -30.41 -16.60 19.75
C ARG A 9 -31.11 -15.37 19.16
N VAL A 10 -30.38 -14.29 18.93
CA VAL A 10 -30.88 -13.16 18.12
C VAL A 10 -30.63 -13.47 16.65
N VAL A 11 -31.66 -14.01 16.01
CA VAL A 11 -31.74 -14.20 14.55
C VAL A 11 -31.84 -12.82 13.90
N ARG A 12 -30.76 -12.33 13.29
CA ARG A 12 -30.83 -11.19 12.35
C ARG A 12 -31.11 -11.71 10.95
N LEU A 13 -32.39 -11.70 10.62
CA LEU A 13 -32.94 -11.77 9.27
C LEU A 13 -32.65 -10.44 8.55
N VAL A 14 -31.70 -10.40 7.62
CA VAL A 14 -31.56 -9.26 6.69
C VAL A 14 -31.81 -9.74 5.27
N LYS A 15 -32.88 -9.16 4.71
CA LYS A 15 -33.44 -9.38 3.38
C LYS A 15 -32.39 -9.30 2.27
N LYS A 16 -32.27 -10.40 1.52
CA LYS A 16 -31.76 -10.39 0.14
C LYS A 16 -32.71 -9.56 -0.72
N LYS A 17 -32.22 -8.47 -1.33
CA LYS A 17 -32.92 -7.77 -2.41
C LYS A 17 -32.30 -8.23 -3.73
N ALA A 18 -32.92 -9.24 -4.32
CA ALA A 18 -32.67 -9.66 -5.69
C ALA A 18 -33.03 -8.50 -6.64
N LYS A 19 -32.12 -8.18 -7.56
CA LYS A 19 -32.42 -7.35 -8.73
C LYS A 19 -32.12 -8.20 -9.96
N SER A 20 -33.19 -8.78 -10.49
CA SER A 20 -33.20 -9.56 -11.73
C SER A 20 -32.89 -8.68 -12.97
N PRO A 21 -32.43 -9.31 -14.06
CA PRO A 21 -31.74 -8.67 -15.17
C PRO A 21 -32.72 -8.14 -16.21
N LYS A 22 -32.31 -7.10 -16.95
CA LYS A 22 -33.06 -6.54 -18.08
C LYS A 22 -32.18 -6.60 -19.32
N GLY A 23 -32.66 -7.33 -20.34
CA GLY A 23 -32.23 -7.15 -21.73
C GLY A 23 -31.54 -8.33 -22.36
N GLN A 24 -32.30 -9.39 -22.65
CA GLN A 24 -32.03 -10.25 -23.81
C GLN A 24 -32.29 -9.45 -25.09
N ARG A 25 -31.34 -9.44 -26.03
CA ARG A 25 -31.59 -9.49 -27.47
C ARG A 25 -30.47 -10.31 -28.10
N GLY A 26 -30.82 -11.53 -28.52
CA GLY A 26 -30.04 -12.33 -29.45
C GLY A 26 -30.31 -11.92 -30.91
N PRO A 27 -29.91 -12.74 -31.89
CA PRO A 27 -28.82 -12.38 -32.80
C PRO A 27 -29.29 -12.21 -34.26
N ALA A 28 -28.44 -11.62 -35.09
CA ALA A 28 -28.54 -11.73 -36.54
C ALA A 28 -27.20 -12.21 -37.10
N GLU A 29 -27.18 -13.47 -37.48
CA GLU A 29 -26.21 -14.05 -38.41
C GLU A 29 -26.47 -13.51 -39.82
N ALA A 30 -25.40 -13.19 -40.55
CA ALA A 30 -25.41 -13.22 -42.00
C ALA A 30 -23.96 -13.39 -42.49
N SER A 31 -23.59 -14.65 -42.73
CA SER A 31 -22.46 -15.04 -43.57
C SER A 31 -22.84 -14.83 -45.04
N VAL A 32 -22.02 -14.10 -45.80
CA VAL A 32 -21.88 -14.30 -47.27
C VAL A 32 -20.43 -14.08 -47.67
N GLN A 33 -19.90 -15.07 -48.39
CA GLN A 33 -18.57 -15.16 -48.97
C GLN A 33 -18.41 -14.30 -50.24
N GLY A 34 -17.15 -13.96 -50.55
CA GLY A 34 -16.60 -14.14 -51.90
C GLY A 34 -16.56 -12.93 -52.84
N GLY A 35 -15.36 -12.64 -53.37
CA GLY A 35 -15.20 -11.89 -54.63
C GLY A 35 -13.95 -11.01 -54.72
N GLU A 36 -12.85 -11.56 -55.24
CA GLU A 36 -11.68 -10.81 -55.72
C GLU A 36 -12.02 -9.86 -56.89
N ARG A 37 -11.31 -8.71 -56.97
CA ARG A 37 -10.46 -8.28 -58.11
C ARG A 37 -9.99 -6.83 -57.96
N ARG A 38 -8.67 -6.61 -58.11
CA ARG A 38 -8.00 -5.32 -58.41
C ARG A 38 -8.01 -5.09 -59.95
N PRO A 39 -7.39 -4.03 -60.56
CA PRO A 39 -6.88 -2.72 -60.08
C PRO A 39 -7.36 -1.53 -60.99
N MET A 40 -6.92 -0.30 -60.70
CA MET A 40 -6.30 0.69 -61.64
C MET A 40 -6.57 2.16 -61.25
N GLY A 41 -5.52 3.00 -61.36
CA GLY A 41 -5.64 4.44 -61.70
C GLY A 41 -5.63 5.49 -60.58
N ARG A 42 -4.45 6.07 -60.27
CA ARG A 42 -4.28 7.46 -59.76
C ARG A 42 -4.53 8.47 -60.92
N PRO A 43 -4.62 9.82 -60.78
CA PRO A 43 -4.07 10.69 -59.70
C PRO A 43 -4.78 12.03 -59.35
N ARG A 44 -4.28 12.66 -58.26
CA ARG A 44 -4.14 14.12 -57.98
C ARG A 44 -5.41 15.00 -57.81
N MET A 45 -5.56 15.60 -56.63
CA MET A 45 -5.54 17.08 -56.51
C MET A 45 -5.32 17.58 -55.07
N LYS A 46 -4.50 18.62 -54.98
CA LYS A 46 -4.05 19.36 -53.80
C LYS A 46 -5.18 20.21 -53.21
N LYS A 47 -5.38 20.25 -51.89
CA LYS A 47 -5.77 21.47 -51.13
C LYS A 47 -5.28 21.38 -49.67
N SER A 48 -4.17 22.08 -49.39
CA SER A 48 -3.85 22.61 -48.05
C SER A 48 -4.62 23.94 -47.83
N PRO A 49 -4.44 24.67 -46.70
CA PRO A 49 -5.07 24.47 -45.41
C PRO A 49 -5.94 25.69 -44.99
N LYS A 50 -7.09 25.49 -44.33
CA LYS A 50 -7.87 26.61 -43.75
C LYS A 50 -7.42 26.90 -42.32
N ARG A 51 -6.56 27.92 -42.19
CA ARG A 51 -6.43 28.76 -41.00
C ARG A 51 -7.72 29.55 -40.79
N TRP A 52 -8.24 29.61 -39.56
CA TRP A 52 -9.09 30.73 -39.14
C TRP A 52 -8.87 31.13 -37.66
N ALA A 53 -8.32 32.34 -37.52
CA ALA A 53 -8.46 33.36 -36.46
C ALA A 53 -8.43 32.98 -34.97
N LYS A 54 -7.31 33.36 -34.32
CA LYS A 54 -7.29 33.83 -32.93
C LYS A 54 -8.09 35.14 -32.81
N LYS A 55 -9.29 35.10 -32.25
CA LYS A 55 -10.04 36.31 -31.87
C LYS A 55 -9.70 36.71 -30.43
N LYS A 56 -8.81 37.69 -30.29
CA LYS A 56 -8.63 38.47 -29.05
C LYS A 56 -9.94 39.21 -28.77
N GLY A 57 -10.54 38.94 -27.61
CA GLY A 57 -11.65 39.71 -27.07
C GLY A 57 -11.32 40.14 -25.65
N ARG A 58 -10.79 41.36 -25.52
CA ARG A 58 -10.78 42.10 -24.24
C ARG A 58 -12.23 42.35 -23.82
N ARG A 59 -12.61 41.96 -22.61
CA ARG A 59 -13.69 42.62 -21.87
C ARG A 59 -13.20 42.94 -20.45
N ARG A 60 -13.26 44.24 -20.16
CA ARG A 60 -12.96 44.92 -18.90
C ARG A 60 -14.06 44.65 -17.88
N GLY A 61 -13.72 44.77 -16.60
CA GLY A 61 -14.68 45.07 -15.53
C GLY A 61 -14.86 44.00 -14.46
N ALA A 62 -13.78 43.63 -13.76
CA ALA A 62 -13.91 43.01 -12.44
C ALA A 62 -13.48 44.04 -11.39
N THR A 63 -14.47 44.61 -10.73
CA THR A 63 -14.36 45.50 -9.58
C THR A 63 -13.49 44.84 -8.52
N GLN A 64 -12.22 45.26 -8.43
CA GLN A 64 -11.34 44.85 -7.34
C GLN A 64 -11.89 45.45 -6.03
N ARG A 65 -12.66 44.66 -5.28
CA ARG A 65 -12.88 44.94 -3.87
C ARG A 65 -11.52 44.79 -3.19
N LYS A 66 -10.90 45.93 -2.87
CA LYS A 66 -9.75 46.05 -1.98
C LYS A 66 -10.13 45.45 -0.63
N SER A 67 -9.79 44.19 -0.40
CA SER A 67 -9.82 43.56 0.92
C SER A 67 -8.59 44.05 1.70
N ALA A 68 -8.76 45.16 2.41
CA ALA A 68 -7.80 45.64 3.39
C ALA A 68 -7.81 44.75 4.64
N ARG A 69 -6.80 43.88 4.77
CA ARG A 69 -6.00 43.60 5.98
C ARG A 69 -5.18 42.35 5.71
N SER A 70 -4.04 42.54 5.07
CA SER A 70 -2.91 41.63 5.17
C SER A 70 -2.47 41.65 6.64
N ALA A 71 -2.88 40.63 7.40
CA ALA A 71 -2.24 40.30 8.65
C ALA A 71 -0.73 40.10 8.38
N PRO A 72 0.16 40.49 9.32
CA PRO A 72 1.58 40.21 9.18
C PRO A 72 1.77 38.71 8.96
N PRO A 73 2.75 38.27 8.15
CA PRO A 73 3.05 36.85 8.01
C PRO A 73 3.44 36.34 9.39
N SER A 74 2.52 35.66 10.07
CA SER A 74 2.84 34.92 11.30
C SER A 74 4.01 34.03 10.92
N ALA A 75 5.15 34.20 11.61
CA ALA A 75 6.30 33.34 11.43
C ALA A 75 5.83 31.89 11.35
N PRO A 76 6.36 31.08 10.41
CA PRO A 76 5.94 29.69 10.30
C PRO A 76 6.17 29.05 11.66
N VAL A 77 5.09 28.78 12.40
CA VAL A 77 5.16 28.10 13.69
C VAL A 77 5.77 26.75 13.39
N VAL A 78 7.06 26.59 13.72
CA VAL A 78 7.76 25.33 13.48
C VAL A 78 7.18 24.35 14.48
N LEU A 79 6.39 23.41 13.97
CA LEU A 79 5.68 22.46 14.79
C LEU A 79 6.69 21.51 15.47
N THR A 80 6.77 21.56 16.80
CA THR A 80 7.66 20.71 17.59
C THR A 80 7.23 19.24 17.52
N GLU A 81 8.12 18.31 17.87
CA GLU A 81 7.76 16.89 17.95
C GLU A 81 6.71 16.61 19.02
N GLU A 82 6.74 17.37 20.13
CA GLU A 82 5.75 17.30 21.20
C GLU A 82 4.35 17.72 20.70
N ASP A 83 4.26 18.80 19.92
CA ASP A 83 2.99 19.26 19.36
C ASP A 83 2.40 18.23 18.38
N ARG A 84 3.26 17.57 17.59
CA ARG A 84 2.84 16.45 16.72
C ARG A 84 2.27 15.30 17.56
N ALA A 85 2.93 14.92 18.64
CA ALA A 85 2.46 13.85 19.52
C ALA A 85 1.10 14.21 20.15
N LYS A 86 0.95 15.43 20.66
CA LYS A 86 -0.32 15.94 21.24
C LYS A 86 -1.46 15.96 20.22
N ILE A 87 -1.21 16.42 18.99
CA ILE A 87 -2.20 16.39 17.89
C ILE A 87 -2.69 14.96 17.65
N LEU A 88 -1.76 13.99 17.56
CA LEU A 88 -2.10 12.60 17.27
C LEU A 88 -2.83 11.94 18.43
N GLN A 89 -2.43 12.20 19.67
CA GLN A 89 -3.08 11.69 20.87
C GLN A 89 -4.54 12.16 20.96
N LEU A 90 -4.79 13.46 20.77
CA LEU A 90 -6.14 14.02 20.77
C LEU A 90 -6.99 13.46 19.61
N TYR A 91 -6.39 13.31 18.43
CA TYR A 91 -7.07 12.70 17.29
C TYR A 91 -7.50 11.26 17.57
N GLN A 92 -6.60 10.45 18.14
CA GLN A 92 -6.89 9.06 18.50
C GLN A 92 -7.96 8.97 19.59
N ALA A 93 -7.87 9.80 20.63
CA ALA A 93 -8.87 9.84 21.70
C ALA A 93 -10.28 10.14 21.16
N MET A 94 -10.43 11.11 20.26
CA MET A 94 -11.71 11.43 19.62
C MET A 94 -12.22 10.33 18.70
N VAL A 95 -11.33 9.55 18.08
CA VAL A 95 -11.71 8.39 17.26
C VAL A 95 -12.20 7.25 18.14
N LEU A 96 -11.49 6.96 19.24
CA LEU A 96 -11.88 5.93 20.22
C LEU A 96 -13.21 6.26 20.90
N ALA A 97 -13.43 7.52 21.27
CA ALA A 97 -14.69 7.99 21.82
C ALA A 97 -15.82 8.11 20.79
N ASN A 98 -15.55 7.77 19.51
CA ASN A 98 -16.44 7.98 18.36
C ASN A 98 -17.02 9.42 18.27
N GLU A 99 -16.31 10.40 18.84
CA GLU A 99 -16.75 11.78 18.97
C GLU A 99 -16.73 12.47 17.59
N ARG A 100 -17.81 13.16 17.21
CA ARG A 100 -17.89 13.92 15.95
C ARG A 100 -18.20 15.39 16.25
N PRO A 101 -17.18 16.20 16.61
CA PRO A 101 -17.40 17.59 16.94
C PRO A 101 -17.84 18.42 15.73
N PRO A 102 -18.61 19.50 15.95
CA PRO A 102 -19.02 20.40 14.88
C PRO A 102 -17.79 21.01 14.19
N GLY A 103 -17.77 20.99 12.85
CA GLY A 103 -16.60 21.40 12.06
C GLY A 103 -15.49 20.35 11.91
N GLY A 104 -15.61 19.20 12.58
CA GLY A 104 -14.71 18.04 12.45
C GLY A 104 -13.52 18.02 13.40
N ARG A 105 -13.02 16.80 13.69
CA ARG A 105 -11.96 16.52 14.69
C ARG A 105 -10.71 17.39 14.53
N ARG A 106 -10.25 17.60 13.29
CA ARG A 106 -9.05 18.42 12.99
C ARG A 106 -9.22 19.89 13.36
N ARG A 107 -10.43 20.45 13.19
CA ARG A 107 -10.72 21.84 13.59
C ARG A 107 -10.75 21.97 15.10
N LYS A 108 -11.41 21.03 15.81
CA LYS A 108 -11.40 20.98 17.27
C LYS A 108 -9.97 20.94 17.83
N ILE A 109 -9.11 20.08 17.29
CA ILE A 109 -7.70 19.97 17.73
C ILE A 109 -6.94 21.28 17.49
N ALA A 110 -7.13 21.92 16.33
CA ALA A 110 -6.49 23.20 16.02
C ALA A 110 -6.91 24.31 17.01
N THR A 111 -8.20 24.36 17.37
CA THR A 111 -8.71 25.30 18.39
C THR A 111 -8.15 25.00 19.78
N VAL A 112 -8.14 23.73 20.20
CA VAL A 112 -7.66 23.33 21.54
C VAL A 112 -6.17 23.62 21.74
N LEU A 113 -5.35 23.40 20.70
CA LEU A 113 -3.91 23.60 20.79
C LEU A 113 -3.45 25.00 20.34
N ASN A 114 -4.40 25.87 19.93
CA ASN A 114 -4.11 27.17 19.32
C ASN A 114 -3.09 27.09 18.16
N LEU A 115 -3.22 26.07 17.31
CA LEU A 115 -2.32 25.79 16.19
C LEU A 115 -2.99 26.07 14.84
N PRO A 116 -2.23 26.46 13.80
CA PRO A 116 -2.77 26.61 12.45
C PRO A 116 -3.42 25.32 11.94
N TYR A 117 -4.68 25.41 11.49
CA TYR A 117 -5.44 24.27 10.97
C TYR A 117 -4.70 23.48 9.89
N LYS A 118 -3.99 24.17 8.99
CA LYS A 118 -3.22 23.53 7.91
C LYS A 118 -2.18 22.55 8.45
N GLN A 119 -1.47 22.92 9.52
CA GLN A 119 -0.43 22.09 10.14
C GLN A 119 -1.05 20.86 10.81
N VAL A 120 -2.13 21.06 11.58
CA VAL A 120 -2.87 19.94 12.20
C VAL A 120 -3.42 18.99 11.13
N ALA A 121 -3.98 19.53 10.05
CA ALA A 121 -4.52 18.73 8.96
C ALA A 121 -3.43 17.92 8.24
N GLU A 122 -2.25 18.49 8.04
CA GLU A 122 -1.11 17.82 7.44
C GLU A 122 -0.58 16.69 8.33
N VAL A 123 -0.38 16.94 9.63
CA VAL A 123 0.05 15.91 10.59
C VAL A 123 -0.92 14.73 10.61
N VAL A 124 -2.22 15.00 10.70
CA VAL A 124 -3.25 13.95 10.71
C VAL A 124 -3.32 13.24 9.35
N LYS A 125 -3.21 13.95 8.23
CA LYS A 125 -3.17 13.34 6.88
C LYS A 125 -1.98 12.41 6.73
N ASN A 126 -0.80 12.85 7.15
CA ASN A 126 0.43 12.06 7.10
C ASN A 126 0.30 10.83 7.98
N PHE A 127 -0.22 10.97 9.20
CA PHE A 127 -0.51 9.83 10.09
C PHE A 127 -1.44 8.81 9.45
N LEU A 128 -2.59 9.23 8.91
CA LEU A 128 -3.54 8.34 8.25
C LEU A 128 -2.93 7.67 7.01
N THR A 129 -2.12 8.41 6.25
CA THR A 129 -1.41 7.91 5.08
C THR A 129 -0.38 6.85 5.49
N HIS A 130 0.42 7.12 6.51
CA HIS A 130 1.38 6.16 7.06
C HIS A 130 0.68 4.94 7.65
N ALA A 131 -0.43 5.10 8.38
CA ALA A 131 -1.21 4.00 8.91
C ALA A 131 -1.78 3.12 7.80
N ARG A 132 -2.32 3.72 6.72
CA ARG A 132 -2.77 3.00 5.54
C ARG A 132 -1.61 2.24 4.89
N TYR A 133 -0.47 2.88 4.67
CA TYR A 133 0.70 2.21 4.09
C TYR A 133 1.21 1.07 4.97
N ARG A 134 1.24 1.24 6.30
CA ARG A 134 1.63 0.17 7.23
C ARG A 134 0.68 -1.02 7.13
N ARG A 135 -0.62 -0.77 7.11
CA ARG A 135 -1.62 -1.84 6.93
C ARG A 135 -1.45 -2.55 5.59
N THR A 136 -1.35 -1.81 4.49
CA THR A 136 -1.14 -2.41 3.17
C THR A 136 0.16 -3.23 3.12
N ASN A 137 1.26 -2.70 3.66
CA ASN A 137 2.54 -3.38 3.70
C ASN A 137 2.51 -4.64 4.57
N PHE A 138 1.78 -4.60 5.69
CA PHE A 138 1.55 -5.75 6.56
C PHE A 138 0.79 -6.86 5.84
N GLU A 139 -0.29 -6.53 5.12
CA GLU A 139 -1.04 -7.52 4.34
C GLU A 139 -0.19 -8.12 3.21
N ILE A 140 0.64 -7.30 2.53
CA ILE A 140 1.58 -7.82 1.53
C ILE A 140 2.57 -8.79 2.16
N GLU A 141 3.16 -8.43 3.30
CA GLU A 141 4.13 -9.26 4.02
C GLU A 141 3.49 -10.60 4.43
N LYS A 142 2.26 -10.58 4.97
CA LYS A 142 1.52 -11.81 5.32
C LYS A 142 1.24 -12.69 4.10
N ALA A 143 0.77 -12.10 3.01
CA ALA A 143 0.46 -12.83 1.79
C ALA A 143 1.73 -13.44 1.17
N TYR A 144 2.85 -12.71 1.21
CA TYR A 144 4.17 -13.20 0.83
C TYR A 144 4.56 -14.45 1.63
N TRP A 145 4.48 -14.41 2.96
CA TRP A 145 4.84 -15.56 3.78
C TRP A 145 3.95 -16.77 3.57
N ARG A 146 2.66 -16.56 3.31
CA ARG A 146 1.74 -17.66 2.97
C ARG A 146 2.12 -18.30 1.63
N ALA A 147 2.49 -17.50 0.63
CA ALA A 147 2.93 -18.03 -0.66
C ALA A 147 4.25 -18.82 -0.53
N VAL A 148 5.20 -18.30 0.24
CA VAL A 148 6.46 -19.01 0.55
C VAL A 148 6.19 -20.34 1.27
N GLN A 149 5.30 -20.35 2.27
CA GLN A 149 4.93 -21.57 2.99
C GLN A 149 4.16 -22.57 2.13
N ALA A 150 3.45 -22.08 1.10
CA ALA A 150 2.78 -22.93 0.11
C ALA A 150 3.75 -23.55 -0.90
N GLY A 151 5.05 -23.23 -0.82
CA GLY A 151 6.08 -23.80 -1.69
C GLY A 151 6.25 -23.08 -3.03
N GLU A 152 5.72 -21.86 -3.17
CA GLU A 152 5.96 -21.06 -4.38
C GLU A 152 7.45 -20.70 -4.48
N THR A 153 8.05 -20.92 -5.65
CA THR A 153 9.49 -20.78 -5.86
C THR A 153 9.88 -19.54 -6.65
N ASN A 154 8.91 -18.80 -7.20
CA ASN A 154 9.19 -17.63 -8.04
C ASN A 154 8.70 -16.32 -7.40
N ALA A 155 9.64 -15.43 -7.07
CA ALA A 155 9.34 -14.12 -6.46
C ALA A 155 8.35 -13.26 -7.28
N ARG A 156 8.41 -13.32 -8.61
CA ARG A 156 7.52 -12.57 -9.51
C ARG A 156 6.11 -13.13 -9.51
N ALA A 157 5.97 -14.46 -9.51
CA ALA A 157 4.68 -15.12 -9.41
C ALA A 157 3.98 -14.77 -8.09
N ILE A 158 4.73 -14.79 -6.98
CA ILE A 158 4.25 -14.35 -5.66
C ILE A 158 3.74 -12.90 -5.73
N ALA A 159 4.53 -11.99 -6.32
CA ALA A 159 4.15 -10.58 -6.40
C ALA A 159 2.84 -10.38 -7.21
N ALA A 160 2.69 -11.07 -8.34
CA ALA A 160 1.49 -11.02 -9.17
C ALA A 160 0.27 -11.60 -8.44
N GLN A 161 0.42 -12.73 -7.76
CA GLN A 161 -0.64 -13.34 -6.95
C GLN A 161 -1.12 -12.39 -5.85
N ILE A 162 -0.20 -11.82 -5.07
CA ILE A 162 -0.54 -10.87 -3.99
C ILE A 162 -1.22 -9.62 -4.56
N ALA A 163 -0.74 -9.11 -5.69
CA ALA A 163 -1.32 -7.94 -6.35
C ALA A 163 -2.79 -8.19 -6.73
N GLY A 164 -3.10 -9.37 -7.28
CA GLY A 164 -4.48 -9.79 -7.55
C GLY A 164 -5.33 -9.93 -6.29
N GLN A 165 -4.81 -10.58 -5.26
CA GLN A 165 -5.52 -10.80 -3.98
C GLN A 165 -5.85 -9.48 -3.26
N LEU A 166 -4.92 -8.53 -3.24
CA LEU A 166 -5.06 -7.26 -2.52
C LEU A 166 -5.59 -6.12 -3.40
N GLN A 167 -5.86 -6.37 -4.69
CA GLN A 167 -6.27 -5.37 -5.68
C GLN A 167 -5.29 -4.19 -5.74
N LEU A 168 -3.99 -4.49 -5.75
CA LEU A 168 -2.90 -3.52 -5.82
C LEU A 168 -2.20 -3.60 -7.18
N ALA A 169 -1.46 -2.54 -7.53
CA ALA A 169 -0.55 -2.61 -8.68
C ALA A 169 0.61 -3.57 -8.36
N GLU A 170 0.92 -4.49 -9.29
CA GLU A 170 2.02 -5.46 -9.11
C GLU A 170 3.35 -4.79 -8.80
N GLY A 171 3.69 -3.70 -9.51
CA GLY A 171 4.91 -2.95 -9.24
C GLY A 171 5.01 -2.41 -7.81
N ARG A 172 3.88 -2.11 -7.16
CA ARG A 172 3.86 -1.68 -5.74
C ARG A 172 4.21 -2.84 -4.81
N VAL A 173 3.67 -4.03 -5.08
CA VAL A 173 3.96 -5.25 -4.32
C VAL A 173 5.43 -5.62 -4.50
N TRP A 174 5.88 -5.71 -5.76
CA TRP A 174 7.26 -6.02 -6.12
C TRP A 174 8.27 -5.08 -5.46
N TRP A 175 8.04 -3.77 -5.54
CA TRP A 175 8.89 -2.79 -4.87
C TRP A 175 8.95 -3.00 -3.36
N TRP A 176 7.82 -3.32 -2.73
CA TRP A 176 7.78 -3.56 -1.29
C TRP A 176 8.52 -4.84 -0.91
N LEU A 177 8.36 -5.93 -1.69
CA LEU A 177 9.11 -7.17 -1.46
C LEU A 177 10.62 -6.95 -1.60
N LYS A 178 11.07 -6.23 -2.63
CA LYS A 178 12.50 -5.84 -2.74
C LYS A 178 12.96 -5.05 -1.53
N LYS A 179 12.19 -4.05 -1.12
CA LYS A 179 12.49 -3.22 0.04
C LYS A 179 12.51 -3.99 1.37
N LEU A 180 11.76 -5.08 1.46
CA LEU A 180 11.73 -5.96 2.64
C LEU A 180 13.06 -6.71 2.83
N HIS A 181 13.74 -6.99 1.72
CA HIS A 181 14.99 -7.77 1.67
C HIS A 181 16.24 -6.89 1.42
N GLU A 182 16.06 -5.58 1.27
CA GLU A 182 17.16 -4.64 1.05
C GLU A 182 17.88 -4.31 2.37
N PRO A 183 19.22 -4.46 2.46
CA PRO A 183 19.96 -4.04 3.64
C PRO A 183 19.96 -2.51 3.73
N ARG A 184 19.22 -1.95 4.69
CA ARG A 184 19.13 -0.47 4.83
C ARG A 184 20.46 0.22 5.15
N LYS A 185 21.37 -0.49 5.83
CA LYS A 185 22.73 -0.06 6.22
C LYS A 185 23.56 -1.33 6.45
N SER A 186 24.88 -1.24 6.33
CA SER A 186 25.77 -2.35 6.71
C SER A 186 25.53 -2.75 8.17
N PHE A 187 25.27 -4.03 8.42
CA PHE A 187 25.12 -4.63 9.74
C PHE A 187 26.46 -5.08 10.36
N ALA A 188 27.60 -4.85 9.68
CA ALA A 188 28.91 -5.38 10.06
C ALA A 188 29.42 -4.91 11.43
N ARG A 189 28.89 -3.80 11.95
CA ARG A 189 29.26 -3.25 13.27
C ARG A 189 28.26 -3.59 14.37
N ASP A 190 27.16 -4.26 14.04
CA ASP A 190 26.14 -4.60 15.03
C ASP A 190 26.57 -5.88 15.76
N PRO A 191 26.62 -5.86 17.10
CA PRO A 191 27.06 -7.01 17.88
C PRO A 191 26.14 -8.19 17.63
N GLU A 192 26.74 -9.38 17.59
CA GLU A 192 25.99 -10.63 17.50
C GLU A 192 25.11 -10.79 18.73
N ILE A 193 23.89 -11.29 18.52
CA ILE A 193 22.94 -11.49 19.61
C ILE A 193 22.97 -12.94 20.05
N GLU A 194 22.62 -13.18 21.31
CA GLU A 194 22.48 -14.54 21.84
C GLU A 194 21.40 -15.31 21.07
N GLU A 195 21.64 -16.60 20.83
CA GLU A 195 20.71 -17.45 20.04
C GLU A 195 19.31 -17.50 20.67
N SER A 196 19.22 -17.49 22.00
CA SER A 196 17.93 -17.42 22.71
C SER A 196 17.11 -16.19 22.34
N LYS A 197 17.76 -15.02 22.19
CA LYS A 197 17.10 -13.78 21.75
C LYS A 197 16.77 -13.83 20.26
N ARG A 198 17.62 -14.48 19.45
CA ARG A 198 17.38 -14.70 18.03
C ARG A 198 16.11 -15.54 17.82
N GLU A 199 15.99 -16.66 18.52
CA GLU A 199 14.80 -17.52 18.50
C GLU A 199 13.55 -16.77 18.97
N ALA A 200 13.65 -15.99 20.06
CA ALA A 200 12.56 -15.16 20.55
C ALA A 200 12.07 -14.14 19.50
N ILE A 201 12.98 -13.47 18.80
CA ILE A 201 12.65 -12.55 17.69
C ILE A 201 11.89 -13.29 16.60
N LEU A 202 12.36 -14.46 16.19
CA LEU A 202 11.73 -15.24 15.11
C LEU A 202 10.37 -15.79 15.52
N ALA A 203 10.20 -16.24 16.77
CA ALA A 203 8.92 -16.70 17.30
C ALA A 203 7.89 -15.56 17.33
N GLU A 204 8.24 -14.39 17.89
CA GLU A 204 7.37 -13.22 17.91
C GLU A 204 7.07 -12.69 16.51
N TYR A 205 8.04 -12.77 15.60
CA TYR A 205 7.82 -12.40 14.21
C TYR A 205 6.80 -13.31 13.51
N ARG A 206 6.88 -14.63 13.70
CA ARG A 206 5.87 -15.57 13.22
C ARG A 206 4.51 -15.28 13.83
N ALA A 207 4.44 -14.97 15.12
CA ALA A 207 3.21 -14.55 15.80
C ALA A 207 2.64 -13.25 15.20
N TYR A 208 3.49 -12.27 14.89
CA TYR A 208 3.11 -11.03 14.20
C TYR A 208 2.44 -11.30 12.86
N LEU A 209 2.95 -12.24 12.05
CA LEU A 209 2.34 -12.61 10.76
C LEU A 209 0.95 -13.24 10.90
N GLN A 210 0.61 -13.77 12.07
CA GLN A 210 -0.73 -14.31 12.35
C GLN A 210 -1.72 -13.26 12.89
N ARG A 211 -1.26 -12.05 13.22
CA ARG A 211 -2.15 -10.99 13.75
C ARG A 211 -3.11 -10.49 12.69
N THR A 212 -4.25 -9.95 13.15
CA THR A 212 -5.25 -9.32 12.29
C THR A 212 -4.88 -7.90 11.87
N GLU A 213 -4.06 -7.21 12.67
CA GLU A 213 -3.66 -5.82 12.43
C GLU A 213 -2.17 -5.61 12.72
N PRO A 214 -1.51 -4.65 12.04
CA PRO A 214 -0.13 -4.29 12.32
C PRO A 214 -0.01 -3.63 13.71
N PRO A 215 1.16 -3.73 14.37
CA PRO A 215 1.41 -3.03 15.62
C PRO A 215 1.32 -1.50 15.43
N VAL A 216 0.94 -0.81 16.51
CA VAL A 216 0.86 0.66 16.55
C VAL A 216 2.24 1.29 16.32
N LYS A 217 3.26 0.71 16.95
CA LYS A 217 4.67 1.03 16.75
C LYS A 217 5.24 0.26 15.54
N GLY A 218 6.45 0.62 15.09
CA GLY A 218 7.13 -0.16 14.06
C GLY A 218 7.45 -1.58 14.57
N LEU A 219 7.43 -2.58 13.68
CA LEU A 219 7.69 -3.98 14.05
C LEU A 219 8.98 -4.13 14.87
N HIS A 220 10.09 -3.58 14.37
CA HIS A 220 11.39 -3.71 15.04
C HIS A 220 11.42 -3.08 16.43
N LEU A 221 10.72 -1.94 16.60
CA LEU A 221 10.61 -1.28 17.90
C LEU A 221 9.75 -2.10 18.85
N THR A 222 8.62 -2.62 18.37
CA THR A 222 7.70 -3.46 19.16
C THR A 222 8.40 -4.71 19.68
N LEU A 223 9.15 -5.40 18.81
CA LEU A 223 9.90 -6.61 19.17
C LEU A 223 11.04 -6.31 20.15
N ALA A 224 11.78 -5.22 19.93
CA ALA A 224 12.85 -4.80 20.83
C ALA A 224 12.32 -4.46 22.25
N GLU A 225 11.17 -3.79 22.34
CA GLU A 225 10.51 -3.47 23.61
C GLU A 225 9.96 -4.72 24.32
N HIS A 226 9.36 -5.66 23.58
CA HIS A 226 8.77 -6.87 24.17
C HIS A 226 9.83 -7.84 24.70
N ILE A 227 10.91 -8.07 23.95
CA ILE A 227 11.96 -9.02 24.34
C ILE A 227 12.91 -8.39 25.37
N GLY A 228 13.11 -7.07 25.29
CA GLY A 228 14.03 -6.34 26.15
C GLY A 228 15.51 -6.58 25.82
N GLY A 229 16.37 -5.65 26.24
CA GLY A 229 17.82 -5.78 26.06
C GLY A 229 18.30 -5.86 24.59
N LEU A 230 17.48 -5.37 23.65
CA LEU A 230 17.75 -5.36 22.22
C LEU A 230 17.49 -3.98 21.64
N THR A 231 18.26 -3.61 20.62
CA THR A 231 17.97 -2.43 19.81
C THR A 231 17.08 -2.80 18.61
N PRO A 232 16.25 -1.86 18.09
CA PRO A 232 15.48 -2.10 16.87
C PRO A 232 16.36 -2.45 15.66
N ARG A 233 17.64 -2.06 15.69
CA ARG A 233 18.61 -2.36 14.65
C ARG A 233 19.08 -3.81 14.68
N GLN A 234 19.34 -4.37 15.85
CA GLN A 234 19.64 -5.80 16.03
C GLN A 234 18.46 -6.67 15.58
N VAL A 235 17.23 -6.29 15.96
CA VAL A 235 16.02 -6.97 15.48
C VAL A 235 15.93 -6.94 13.95
N HIS A 236 16.24 -5.80 13.34
CA HIS A 236 16.24 -5.68 11.88
C HIS A 236 17.28 -6.59 11.21
N LYS A 237 18.51 -6.68 11.75
CA LYS A 237 19.57 -7.59 11.26
C LYS A 237 19.06 -9.03 11.22
N VAL A 238 18.56 -9.52 12.35
CA VAL A 238 18.05 -10.89 12.49
C VAL A 238 16.91 -11.20 11.53
N LEU A 239 15.94 -10.29 11.42
CA LEU A 239 14.82 -10.47 10.50
C LEU A 239 15.24 -10.39 9.04
N TRP A 240 16.25 -9.59 8.72
CA TRP A 240 16.81 -9.53 7.37
C TRP A 240 17.54 -10.83 7.02
N GLU A 241 18.44 -11.31 7.88
CA GLU A 241 19.16 -12.59 7.71
C GLU A 241 18.20 -13.77 7.57
N TYR A 242 17.14 -13.80 8.38
CA TYR A 242 16.10 -14.83 8.29
C TYR A 242 15.37 -14.83 6.93
N ARG A 243 15.22 -13.67 6.30
CA ARG A 243 14.45 -13.49 5.06
C ARG A 243 15.29 -13.60 3.80
N ILE A 244 16.54 -13.15 3.85
CA ILE A 244 17.34 -12.95 2.64
C ILE A 244 17.68 -14.29 1.96
N GLY A 245 17.94 -15.36 2.71
CA GLY A 245 18.15 -16.69 2.12
C GLY A 245 16.92 -17.21 1.36
N ILE A 246 15.72 -16.94 1.89
CA ILE A 246 14.46 -17.27 1.20
C ILE A 246 14.34 -16.45 -0.09
N TRP A 247 14.58 -15.15 0.01
CA TRP A 247 14.49 -14.25 -1.14
C TRP A 247 15.46 -14.62 -2.27
N ASN A 248 16.72 -14.94 -1.93
CA ASN A 248 17.72 -15.35 -2.90
C ASN A 248 17.32 -16.64 -3.63
N SER A 249 16.75 -17.60 -2.91
CA SER A 249 16.18 -18.82 -3.50
C SER A 249 15.04 -18.49 -4.47
N LEU A 250 14.14 -17.56 -4.11
CA LEU A 250 13.00 -17.15 -4.94
C LEU A 250 13.37 -16.32 -6.18
N GLU A 251 14.48 -15.59 -6.13
CA GLU A 251 15.05 -14.88 -7.28
C GLU A 251 15.97 -15.77 -8.13
N GLY A 252 16.20 -17.03 -7.72
CA GLY A 252 17.08 -17.97 -8.41
C GLY A 252 18.57 -17.61 -8.32
N ILE A 253 18.97 -16.80 -7.34
CA ILE A 253 20.36 -16.34 -7.16
C ILE A 253 21.25 -17.48 -6.65
N ASP A 254 20.70 -18.41 -5.88
CA ASP A 254 21.42 -19.55 -5.30
C ASP A 254 21.30 -20.83 -6.14
N GLN A 255 20.66 -20.78 -7.32
CA GLN A 255 20.63 -21.95 -8.21
C GLN A 255 21.93 -22.00 -9.03
N PRO A 256 22.70 -23.11 -8.98
CA PRO A 256 23.78 -23.30 -9.94
C PRO A 256 23.20 -23.23 -11.35
N PRO A 257 23.94 -22.72 -12.35
CA PRO A 257 23.48 -22.77 -13.72
C PRO A 257 23.12 -24.21 -14.03
N THR A 258 21.87 -24.46 -14.43
CA THR A 258 21.42 -25.77 -14.89
C THR A 258 22.39 -26.23 -15.96
N SER A 259 23.22 -27.21 -15.61
CA SER A 259 24.16 -27.91 -16.48
C SER A 259 23.39 -28.80 -17.47
N ASP A 260 22.48 -28.19 -18.25
CA ASP A 260 21.76 -28.85 -19.33
C ASP A 260 22.06 -28.12 -20.64
N ALA A 261 23.32 -28.25 -21.06
CA ALA A 261 23.74 -28.19 -22.46
C ALA A 261 25.17 -28.75 -22.58
N ALA A 262 25.38 -29.98 -22.11
CA ALA A 262 26.46 -30.78 -22.69
C ALA A 262 25.93 -31.31 -24.03
N PRO A 263 26.48 -30.90 -25.18
CA PRO A 263 26.17 -31.62 -26.41
C PRO A 263 26.66 -33.06 -26.25
N SER A 264 25.76 -34.01 -26.43
CA SER A 264 26.10 -35.42 -26.56
C SER A 264 27.29 -35.57 -27.52
N PRO A 265 28.32 -36.36 -27.17
CA PRO A 265 29.29 -36.79 -28.15
C PRO A 265 28.58 -37.76 -29.09
N GLU A 266 28.12 -37.26 -30.23
CA GLU A 266 27.77 -38.13 -31.34
C GLU A 266 29.02 -38.93 -31.71
N SER A 267 28.87 -40.25 -31.54
CA SER A 267 29.78 -41.25 -32.03
C SER A 267 29.58 -41.36 -33.53
N GLN A 268 30.58 -41.00 -34.32
CA GLN A 268 31.08 -41.71 -35.52
C GLN A 268 32.14 -40.88 -36.25
#